data_AF-A0A846XTZ2-F1
#
_entry.id   AF-A0A846XTZ2-F1
#
_cell.length_a   1.000
_cell.length_b   1.000
_cell.length_c   1.000
_cell.angle_alpha   90.00
_cell.angle_beta   90.00
_cell.angle_gamma   90.00
#
_symmetry.space_group_name_H-M   'P 1'
#
loop_
_entity.id
_entity.type
_entity.pdbx_description
1 polymer ?
#
loop_
_entity_poly.entity_id
_entity_poly.type
_entity_poly.pdbx_seq_one_letter_code
_entity_poly.pdbx_strand_id
1 'polypeptide(L)'
;MTAVADEEILRAAELDLAVGELGEDEAKIAPEAVTAPAAPAAPAIRILKGSPTDEEIAALVTVFAAAAANSAAAPQDQGPVDNWGRPTMMHRGTSPFSPYAFPMLSHLRG
;
A
#
# COMPACT_ATOMS: atom_id res chain seq x y z
N MET A 1 -36.95 -25.99 -3.10
CA MET A 1 -35.53 -25.78 -2.74
C MET A 1 -35.27 -24.29 -2.95
N THR A 2 -35.09 -23.53 -1.88
CA THR A 2 -35.13 -22.05 -1.90
C THR A 2 -33.72 -21.49 -2.07
N ALA A 3 -33.58 -20.39 -2.83
CA ALA A 3 -32.33 -19.75 -3.28
C ALA A 3 -31.21 -19.58 -2.24
N VAL A 4 -31.53 -19.56 -0.95
CA VAL A 4 -30.56 -19.54 0.16
C VAL A 4 -29.64 -20.77 0.16
N ALA A 5 -30.17 -21.94 -0.23
CA ALA A 5 -29.39 -23.17 -0.31
C ALA A 5 -28.38 -23.13 -1.47
N ASP A 6 -28.69 -22.43 -2.56
CA ASP A 6 -27.80 -22.32 -3.72
C ASP A 6 -26.63 -21.36 -3.44
N GLU A 7 -26.85 -20.29 -2.66
CA GLU A 7 -25.78 -19.37 -2.25
C GLU A 7 -24.78 -20.02 -1.28
N GLU A 8 -25.25 -20.89 -0.38
CA GLU A 8 -24.37 -21.59 0.57
C GLU A 8 -23.45 -22.59 -0.16
N ILE A 9 -23.98 -23.27 -1.18
CA ILE A 9 -23.21 -24.19 -2.04
C ILE A 9 -22.17 -23.42 -2.88
N LEU A 10 -22.54 -22.25 -3.42
CA LEU A 10 -21.62 -21.39 -4.16
C LEU A 10 -20.50 -20.85 -3.26
N ARG A 11 -20.85 -20.41 -2.04
CA ARG A 11 -19.86 -19.96 -1.04
C ARG A 11 -18.88 -21.05 -0.63
N ALA A 12 -19.36 -22.29 -0.47
CA ALA A 12 -18.50 -23.42 -0.15
C ALA A 12 -17.51 -23.73 -1.29
N ALA A 13 -17.98 -23.68 -2.54
CA ALA A 13 -17.14 -23.92 -3.71
C ALA A 13 -16.08 -22.81 -3.93
N GLU A 14 -16.42 -21.54 -3.68
CA GLU A 14 -15.46 -20.42 -3.72
C GLU A 14 -14.35 -20.57 -2.68
N LEU A 15 -14.69 -21.04 -1.47
CA LEU A 15 -13.74 -21.21 -0.37
C LEU A 15 -12.75 -22.34 -0.66
N ASP A 16 -13.22 -23.49 -1.16
CA ASP A 16 -12.35 -24.60 -1.55
C ASP A 16 -11.37 -24.21 -2.67
N LEU A 17 -11.83 -23.41 -3.65
CA LEU A 17 -10.98 -22.94 -4.74
C LEU A 17 -9.90 -21.95 -4.25
N ALA A 18 -10.25 -21.05 -3.33
CA ALA A 18 -9.33 -20.08 -2.75
C ALA A 18 -8.26 -20.73 -1.84
N VAL A 19 -8.60 -21.82 -1.15
CA VAL A 19 -7.67 -22.57 -0.29
C VAL A 19 -6.72 -23.44 -1.11
N GLY A 20 -7.18 -23.99 -2.25
CA GLY A 20 -6.34 -24.77 -3.17
C GLY A 20 -5.15 -23.99 -3.74
N GLU A 21 -5.34 -22.72 -4.09
CA GLU A 21 -4.25 -21.86 -4.58
C GLU A 21 -3.24 -21.46 -3.48
N LEU A 22 -3.63 -21.54 -2.20
CA LEU A 22 -2.76 -21.19 -1.06
C LEU A 22 -2.00 -22.40 -0.47
N GLY A 23 -2.45 -23.63 -0.76
CA GLY A 23 -1.96 -24.84 -0.07
C GLY A 23 -0.86 -25.63 -0.78
N GLU A 24 -0.59 -25.39 -2.07
CA GLU A 24 0.31 -26.25 -2.85
C GLU A 24 1.76 -25.73 -2.95
N ASP A 25 2.03 -24.50 -2.51
CA ASP A 25 3.34 -23.84 -2.60
C ASP A 25 4.17 -23.82 -1.29
N GLU A 26 3.80 -24.59 -0.26
CA GLU A 26 4.64 -24.69 0.95
C GLU A 26 5.87 -25.62 0.78
N ALA A 27 5.93 -26.43 -0.28
CA ALA A 27 6.96 -27.47 -0.42
C ALA A 27 8.27 -27.03 -1.11
N LYS A 28 8.46 -25.75 -1.48
CA LYS A 28 9.74 -25.28 -2.05
C LYS A 28 10.09 -23.84 -1.72
N ILE A 29 10.11 -23.51 -0.43
CA ILE A 29 10.84 -22.34 0.07
C ILE A 29 12.10 -22.88 0.75
N ALA A 30 13.23 -22.85 0.04
CA ALA A 30 14.53 -23.07 0.66
C ALA A 30 14.68 -22.07 1.83
N PRO A 31 15.32 -22.43 2.96
CA PRO A 31 15.56 -21.49 4.03
C PRO A 31 16.64 -20.51 3.56
N GLU A 32 16.24 -19.52 2.77
CA GLU A 32 16.96 -18.28 2.66
C GLU A 32 17.00 -17.73 4.08
N ALA A 33 18.22 -17.55 4.61
CA ALA A 33 18.41 -17.05 5.96
C ALA A 33 17.73 -15.70 6.05
N VAL A 34 16.51 -15.70 6.61
CA VAL A 34 15.80 -14.49 7.01
C VAL A 34 16.69 -13.87 8.06
N THR A 35 17.50 -12.91 7.63
CA THR A 35 18.22 -12.03 8.53
C THR A 35 17.13 -11.36 9.33
N ALA A 36 17.02 -11.74 10.61
CA ALA A 36 16.06 -11.14 11.51
C ALA A 36 16.19 -9.61 11.38
N PRO A 37 15.08 -8.87 11.26
CA PRO A 37 15.16 -7.42 11.18
C PRO A 37 15.94 -6.93 12.39
N ALA A 38 17.03 -6.20 12.14
CA ALA A 38 17.84 -5.61 13.18
C ALA A 38 16.90 -4.86 14.13
N ALA A 39 17.03 -5.12 15.44
CA ALA A 39 16.22 -4.41 16.43
C ALA A 39 16.31 -2.90 16.17
N PRO A 40 15.18 -2.17 16.17
CA PRO A 40 15.21 -0.75 15.87
C PRO A 40 16.18 -0.06 16.81
N ALA A 41 17.13 0.69 16.25
CA ALA A 41 18.06 1.47 17.03
C ALA A 41 17.29 2.37 18.00
N ALA A 42 17.78 2.51 19.23
CA ALA A 42 17.18 3.42 20.19
C ALA A 42 17.07 4.83 19.58
N PRO A 43 15.98 5.56 19.85
CA PRO A 43 15.78 6.87 19.25
C PRO A 43 16.91 7.81 19.68
N ALA A 44 17.53 8.49 18.71
CA ALA A 44 18.60 9.44 18.97
C ALA A 44 18.15 10.61 19.88
N ILE A 45 16.84 10.86 19.94
CA ILE A 45 16.23 11.96 20.70
C ILE A 45 14.98 11.43 21.41
N ARG A 46 14.82 11.80 22.69
CA ARG A 46 13.65 11.47 23.50
C ARG A 46 12.97 12.75 23.97
N ILE A 47 11.69 12.91 23.66
CA ILE A 47 10.87 14.03 24.15
C ILE A 47 10.38 13.69 25.55
N LEU A 48 10.75 14.50 26.54
CA LEU A 48 10.39 14.29 27.95
C LEU A 48 9.14 15.07 28.37
N LYS A 49 8.92 16.26 27.78
CA LYS A 49 7.80 17.16 28.08
C LYS A 49 7.34 17.85 26.80
N GLY A 50 6.02 18.01 26.63
CA GLY A 50 5.40 18.57 25.43
C GLY A 50 5.25 20.10 25.41
N SER A 51 6.06 20.84 26.17
CA SER A 51 5.96 22.31 26.26
C SER A 51 7.34 22.97 26.28
N PRO A 52 8.13 22.86 25.19
CA PRO A 52 9.41 23.53 25.10
C PRO A 52 9.23 25.06 25.08
N THR A 53 10.19 25.80 25.63
CA THR A 53 10.23 27.26 25.48
C THR A 53 10.76 27.65 24.10
N ASP A 54 10.57 28.91 23.70
CA ASP A 54 11.05 29.41 22.40
C ASP A 54 12.58 29.29 22.28
N GLU A 55 13.32 29.47 23.39
CA GLU A 55 14.77 29.29 23.41
C GLU A 55 15.18 27.82 23.18
N GLU A 56 14.44 26.87 23.77
CA GLU A 56 14.69 25.44 23.58
C GLU A 56 14.41 25.02 22.13
N ILE A 57 13.34 25.55 21.51
CA ILE A 57 13.05 25.34 20.09
C ILE A 57 14.19 25.90 19.23
N ALA A 58 14.65 27.12 19.50
CA ALA A 58 15.75 27.74 18.75
C ALA A 58 17.05 26.91 18.86
N ALA A 59 17.37 26.42 20.05
CA ALA A 59 18.54 25.57 20.26
C ALA A 59 18.45 24.25 19.46
N LEU A 60 17.27 23.61 19.43
CA LEU A 60 17.08 22.37 18.65
C LEU A 60 17.19 22.63 17.14
N VAL A 61 16.56 23.69 16.64
CA VAL A 61 16.59 24.05 15.21
C VAL A 61 18.01 24.37 14.76
N THR A 62 18.79 25.10 15.57
CA THR A 62 20.18 25.43 15.21
C THR A 62 21.07 24.19 15.11
N VAL A 63 20.96 23.24 16.05
CA VAL A 63 21.70 21.98 16.00
C VAL A 63 21.30 21.14 14.79
N PHE A 64 20.01 21.02 14.48
CA PHE A 64 19.55 20.27 13.31
C PHE A 64 19.96 20.92 12.00
N ALA A 65 19.90 22.25 11.90
CA ALA A 65 20.36 22.96 10.72
C ALA A 65 21.87 22.76 10.48
N ALA A 66 22.68 22.85 11.55
CA ALA A 66 24.12 22.58 11.47
C ALA A 66 24.42 21.12 11.08
N ALA A 67 23.70 20.16 11.66
CA ALA A 67 23.85 18.74 11.32
C ALA A 67 23.46 18.48 9.86
N ALA A 68 22.36 19.08 9.38
CA ALA A 68 21.92 18.96 7.99
C ALA A 68 22.94 19.57 7.01
N ALA A 69 23.50 20.74 7.32
CA ALA A 69 24.51 21.40 6.49
C ALA A 69 25.80 20.56 6.34
N ASN A 70 26.14 19.76 7.36
CA ASN A 70 27.31 18.88 7.36
C ASN A 70 27.02 17.46 6.84
N SER A 71 25.76 17.14 6.56
CA SER A 71 25.37 15.84 6.02
C SER A 71 25.52 15.81 4.49
N ALA A 72 26.03 14.69 3.96
CA ALA A 72 25.90 14.44 2.53
C ALA A 72 24.41 14.34 2.20
N ALA A 73 23.97 14.93 1.10
CA ALA A 73 22.58 14.85 0.67
C ALA A 73 22.18 13.37 0.58
N ALA A 74 21.33 12.93 1.50
CA ALA A 74 20.73 11.61 1.40
C ALA A 74 19.96 11.57 0.07
N PRO A 75 19.94 10.41 -0.62
CA PRO A 75 19.03 10.22 -1.73
C PRO A 75 17.63 10.65 -1.29
N GLN A 76 17.02 11.57 -2.03
CA GLN A 76 15.64 11.94 -1.80
C GLN A 76 14.80 10.67 -1.96
N ASP A 77 14.34 10.13 -0.82
CA ASP A 77 13.30 9.12 -0.83
C ASP A 77 12.04 9.80 -1.37
N GLN A 78 11.75 9.57 -2.64
CA GLN A 78 10.57 10.16 -3.29
C GLN A 78 9.28 9.47 -2.86
N GLY A 79 9.37 8.44 -2.01
CA GLY A 79 8.24 7.65 -1.57
C GLY A 79 7.43 7.08 -2.74
N PRO A 80 6.26 6.50 -2.44
CA PRO A 80 5.27 6.20 -3.47
C PRO A 80 4.80 7.50 -4.13
N VAL A 81 4.67 7.49 -5.45
CA VAL A 81 4.14 8.62 -6.22
C VAL A 81 2.76 9.02 -5.69
N ASP A 82 2.59 10.29 -5.33
CA ASP A 82 1.28 10.82 -4.99
C ASP A 82 0.38 10.79 -6.23
N ASN A 83 -0.66 9.97 -6.17
CA ASN A 83 -1.65 9.85 -7.23
C ASN A 83 -2.92 10.66 -6.93
N TRP A 84 -3.00 11.32 -5.77
CA TRP A 84 -4.12 12.18 -5.44
C TRP A 84 -4.11 13.41 -6.35
N GLY A 85 -5.27 13.75 -6.91
CA GLY A 85 -5.41 14.91 -7.79
C GLY A 85 -4.88 14.72 -9.22
N ARG A 86 -4.46 13.53 -9.65
CA ARG A 86 -4.16 13.29 -11.07
C ARG A 86 -5.42 13.62 -11.90
N PRO A 87 -5.33 14.49 -12.94
CA PRO A 87 -6.51 14.90 -13.72
C PRO A 87 -7.30 13.73 -14.31
N THR A 88 -6.61 12.62 -14.62
CA THR A 88 -7.23 11.37 -15.11
C THR A 88 -8.09 10.66 -14.08
N MET A 89 -7.90 10.92 -12.78
CA MET A 89 -8.72 10.39 -11.68
C MET A 89 -9.82 11.36 -11.22
N MET A 90 -9.77 12.62 -11.65
CA MET A 90 -10.82 13.62 -11.36
C MET A 90 -12.09 13.42 -12.20
N HIS A 91 -11.94 12.80 -13.37
CA HIS A 91 -13.07 12.43 -14.21
C HIS A 91 -13.28 10.92 -14.11
N ARG A 92 -14.54 10.46 -14.20
CA ARG A 92 -14.77 9.04 -14.50
C ARG A 92 -14.07 8.80 -15.84
N GLY A 93 -12.97 8.07 -15.83
CA GLY A 93 -12.28 7.69 -17.05
C GLY A 93 -13.27 7.07 -18.03
N THR A 94 -13.04 7.27 -19.33
CA THR A 94 -13.84 6.60 -20.35
C THR A 94 -13.46 5.11 -20.36
N SER A 95 -14.10 4.35 -19.48
CA SER A 95 -14.04 2.90 -19.54
C SER A 95 -15.29 2.42 -20.29
N PRO A 96 -15.18 1.89 -21.52
CA PRO A 96 -16.30 1.27 -22.21
C PRO A 96 -16.55 -0.12 -21.58
N PHE A 97 -16.90 -0.17 -20.30
CA PHE A 97 -17.28 -1.42 -19.59
C PHE A 97 -18.77 -1.71 -19.70
N SER A 98 -19.41 -1.24 -20.78
CA SER A 98 -20.78 -1.59 -21.11
C SER A 98 -20.76 -2.40 -22.41
N PRO A 99 -21.48 -3.55 -22.49
CA PRO A 99 -21.73 -4.26 -23.75
C PRO A 99 -22.33 -3.36 -24.85
N TYR A 100 -22.89 -2.20 -24.48
CA TYR A 100 -23.45 -1.19 -25.38
C TYR A 100 -22.52 -0.01 -25.66
N ALA A 101 -21.28 -0.02 -25.19
CA ALA A 101 -20.34 1.07 -25.44
C ALA A 101 -20.00 1.23 -26.94
N PHE A 102 -20.25 0.18 -27.74
CA PHE A 102 -20.13 0.18 -29.20
C PHE A 102 -21.47 -0.22 -29.84
N PRO A 103 -22.42 0.71 -30.05
CA PRO A 103 -23.74 0.40 -30.60
C PRO A 103 -23.70 -0.21 -32.01
N MET A 104 -22.61 -0.01 -32.76
CA MET A 104 -22.41 -0.60 -34.09
C MET A 104 -21.89 -2.05 -34.07
N LEU A 105 -21.52 -2.58 -32.90
CA LEU A 105 -20.99 -3.95 -32.76
C LEU A 105 -21.86 -4.82 -31.86
N SER A 106 -22.77 -4.23 -31.08
CA SER A 106 -23.65 -4.95 -30.14
C SER A 106 -24.66 -5.88 -30.82
N HIS A 107 -25.00 -5.60 -32.08
CA HIS A 107 -25.96 -6.39 -32.85
C HIS A 107 -25.33 -7.59 -33.59
N LEU A 108 -24.01 -7.82 -33.47
CA LEU A 108 -23.30 -8.89 -34.17
C LEU A 108 -23.18 -10.20 -33.36
N ARG A 109 -23.85 -10.29 -32.20
CA ARG A 109 -23.84 -11.50 -31.37
C ARG A 109 -25.11 -12.32 -31.63
N GLY A 110 -24.96 -13.38 -32.42
CA GLY A 110 -25.90 -14.48 -32.64
C GLY A 110 -25.17 -15.80 -32.61
#